data_AF-A0A815VR77-F1
#
_entry.id   AF-A0A815VR77-F1
#
_cell.length_a   1.000
_cell.length_b   1.000
_cell.length_c   1.000
_cell.angle_alpha   90.00
_cell.angle_beta   90.00
_cell.angle_gamma   90.00
#
_symmetry.space_group_name_H-M   'P 1'
#
loop_
_entity.id
_entity.type
_entity.pdbx_description
1 polymer ?
#
loop_
_entity_poly.entity_id
_entity_poly.type
_entity_poly.pdbx_seq_one_letter_code
_entity_poly.pdbx_strand_id
1 'polypeptide(L)'
;MGDMLTTIKAFIVKELCVDCILGMDFINEYKMIINTEERTVSIRDGPKRTTLQFDVNKHCINYPARLINHIRIPPKRTVSVPVSVALSSAQVLFRPSFKLQQRSPILMLNSSLNIHRHTSFITLHNPTNEVRLLPKGIILGTTTIPTLSFKKDPDIDYSFAQKNICNLIQPITNSAQKDKVKRVLDKHVKLFDTTKPTIVIN
;
A
#
# COMPACT_ATOMS: atom_id res chain seq x y z
N MET A 1 -23.17 -13.27 -10.21
CA MET A 1 -22.52 -13.33 -8.88
C MET A 1 -23.51 -12.74 -7.88
N GLY A 2 -23.74 -13.42 -6.75
CA GLY A 2 -24.70 -12.92 -5.76
C GLY A 2 -24.02 -11.93 -4.82
N ASP A 3 -24.69 -10.82 -4.51
CA ASP A 3 -24.18 -9.80 -3.61
C ASP A 3 -24.05 -10.38 -2.19
N MET A 4 -22.82 -10.56 -1.73
CA MET A 4 -22.52 -10.94 -0.35
C MET A 4 -22.64 -9.67 0.51
N LEU A 5 -23.70 -9.58 1.32
CA LEU A 5 -23.86 -8.52 2.30
C LEU A 5 -22.74 -8.61 3.34
N THR A 6 -21.83 -7.64 3.30
CA THR A 6 -20.66 -7.58 4.19
C THR A 6 -20.76 -6.31 5.02
N THR A 7 -20.56 -6.42 6.33
CA THR A 7 -20.54 -5.27 7.24
C THR A 7 -19.12 -5.09 7.77
N ILE A 8 -18.54 -3.91 7.56
CA ILE A 8 -17.15 -3.63 7.94
C ILE A 8 -17.14 -2.56 9.02
N LYS A 9 -16.47 -2.83 10.14
CA LYS A 9 -16.08 -1.82 11.12
C LYS A 9 -14.64 -1.43 10.83
N ALA A 10 -14.39 -0.17 10.53
CA ALA A 10 -13.07 0.32 10.19
C ALA A 10 -12.72 1.54 11.05
N PHE A 11 -11.46 1.63 11.47
CA PHE A 11 -10.90 2.84 12.07
C PHE A 11 -10.31 3.72 10.98
N ILE A 12 -10.68 5.00 10.99
CA ILE A 12 -10.11 6.00 10.08
C ILE A 12 -8.95 6.69 10.80
N VAL A 13 -7.75 6.55 10.24
CA VAL A 13 -6.54 7.20 10.74
C VAL A 13 -6.10 8.29 9.76
N LYS A 14 -5.55 9.39 10.31
CA LYS A 14 -5.20 10.58 9.52
C LYS A 14 -4.06 10.33 8.53
N GLU A 15 -3.10 9.48 8.90
CA GLU A 15 -1.90 9.20 8.12
C GLU A 15 -1.63 7.69 8.13
N LEU A 16 -1.99 7.01 7.04
CA LEU A 16 -1.69 5.61 6.83
C LEU A 16 -0.82 5.46 5.58
N CYS A 17 0.18 4.59 5.64
CA CYS A 17 1.08 4.34 4.52
C CYS A 17 0.51 3.46 3.41
N VAL A 18 -0.76 3.10 3.54
CA VAL A 18 -1.54 2.24 2.64
C VAL A 18 -2.99 2.71 2.68
N ASP A 19 -3.77 2.38 1.66
CA ASP A 19 -5.19 2.77 1.58
C ASP A 19 -6.05 2.08 2.64
N CYS A 20 -5.72 0.82 2.97
CA CYS A 20 -6.46 0.02 3.93
C CYS A 20 -5.55 -1.04 4.57
N ILE A 21 -5.75 -1.28 5.86
CA ILE A 21 -5.21 -2.45 6.57
C ILE A 21 -6.39 -3.34 6.94
N LEU A 22 -6.37 -4.57 6.47
CA LEU A 22 -7.30 -5.60 6.93
C LEU A 22 -6.72 -6.23 8.20
N GLY A 23 -7.40 -5.99 9.32
CA GLY A 23 -7.03 -6.54 10.61
C GLY A 23 -7.40 -8.01 10.76
N MET A 24 -6.90 -8.63 11.84
CA MET A 24 -7.20 -10.03 12.17
C MET A 24 -8.68 -10.23 12.52
N ASP A 25 -9.35 -9.20 13.03
CA ASP A 25 -10.79 -9.18 13.25
C ASP A 25 -11.56 -9.48 11.96
N PHE A 26 -11.28 -8.74 10.89
CA PHE A 26 -11.89 -8.95 9.58
C PHE A 26 -11.55 -10.34 9.01
N ILE A 27 -10.27 -10.74 9.11
CA ILE A 27 -9.80 -12.04 8.62
C ILE A 27 -10.55 -13.18 9.31
N ASN A 28 -10.73 -13.10 10.62
CA ASN A 28 -11.37 -14.13 11.42
C ASN A 28 -12.90 -14.15 11.22
N GLU A 29 -13.54 -12.98 11.18
CA GLU A 29 -14.99 -12.85 10.99
C GLU A 29 -15.44 -13.48 9.66
N TYR A 30 -14.72 -13.19 8.59
CA TYR A 30 -15.05 -13.66 7.24
C TYR A 30 -14.32 -14.94 6.83
N LYS A 31 -13.60 -15.59 7.76
CA LYS A 31 -12.79 -16.81 7.52
C LYS A 31 -11.93 -16.67 6.26
N MET A 32 -11.26 -15.53 6.14
CA MET A 32 -10.48 -15.18 4.96
C MET A 32 -9.26 -16.11 4.86
N ILE A 33 -9.11 -16.78 3.73
CA ILE A 33 -7.97 -17.65 3.44
C ILE A 33 -7.01 -16.87 2.54
N ILE A 34 -5.80 -16.64 3.03
CA ILE A 34 -4.72 -15.99 2.28
C ILE A 34 -3.75 -17.10 1.86
N ASN A 35 -3.75 -17.47 0.58
CA ASN A 35 -2.76 -18.37 0.00
C ASN A 35 -1.67 -17.57 -0.69
N THR A 36 -0.49 -17.50 -0.07
CA THR A 36 0.64 -16.74 -0.59
C THR A 36 1.36 -17.41 -1.75
N GLU A 37 1.29 -18.75 -1.86
CA GLU A 37 1.89 -19.52 -2.95
C GLU A 37 1.09 -19.32 -4.24
N GLU A 38 -0.23 -19.48 -4.16
CA GLU A 38 -1.14 -19.26 -5.29
C GLU A 38 -1.44 -17.77 -5.52
N ARG A 39 -1.00 -16.90 -4.61
CA ARG A 39 -1.28 -15.45 -4.60
C ARG A 39 -2.77 -15.15 -4.66
N THR A 40 -3.54 -15.84 -3.83
CA THR A 40 -4.99 -15.67 -3.76
C THR A 40 -5.44 -15.31 -2.36
N VAL A 41 -6.41 -14.42 -2.27
CA VAL A 41 -7.21 -14.21 -1.07
C VAL A 41 -8.61 -14.71 -1.36
N SER A 42 -9.20 -15.49 -0.47
CA SER A 42 -10.57 -15.96 -0.66
C SER A 42 -11.40 -15.84 0.60
N ILE A 43 -12.66 -15.50 0.41
CA ILE A 43 -13.68 -15.42 1.46
C ILE A 43 -14.73 -16.49 1.17
N ARG A 44 -15.20 -17.17 2.21
CA ARG A 44 -16.20 -18.22 2.10
C ARG A 44 -17.54 -17.73 2.64
N ASP A 45 -18.57 -17.86 1.81
CA ASP A 45 -19.96 -17.57 2.16
C ASP A 45 -20.80 -18.84 1.92
N GLY A 46 -20.98 -19.63 2.98
CA GLY A 46 -21.59 -20.95 2.90
C GLY A 46 -20.88 -21.87 1.88
N PRO A 47 -21.58 -22.39 0.84
CA PRO A 47 -20.96 -23.22 -0.18
C PRO A 47 -20.16 -22.41 -1.22
N LYS A 48 -20.34 -21.09 -1.29
CA LYS A 48 -19.68 -20.24 -2.28
C LYS A 48 -18.33 -19.75 -1.76
N ARG A 49 -17.33 -19.76 -2.63
CA ARG A 49 -16.00 -19.22 -2.36
C ARG A 49 -15.71 -18.14 -3.39
N THR A 50 -15.50 -16.92 -2.91
CA THR A 50 -15.03 -15.81 -3.75
C THR A 50 -13.53 -15.74 -3.59
N THR A 51 -12.80 -15.93 -4.69
CA THR A 51 -11.34 -15.90 -4.71
C THR A 51 -10.88 -14.74 -5.56
N LEU A 52 -9.98 -13.94 -5.01
CA LEU A 52 -9.38 -12.79 -5.65
C LEU A 52 -7.87 -13.02 -5.76
N GLN A 53 -7.35 -12.92 -6.97
CA GLN A 53 -5.90 -12.99 -7.17
C GLN A 53 -5.27 -11.63 -6.85
N PHE A 54 -4.16 -11.66 -6.13
CA PHE A 54 -3.34 -10.47 -5.91
C PHE A 54 -2.00 -10.64 -6.59
N ASP A 55 -1.46 -9.55 -7.14
CA ASP A 55 -0.08 -9.56 -7.57
C ASP A 55 0.79 -9.00 -6.45
N VAL A 56 1.67 -9.84 -5.93
CA VAL A 56 2.86 -9.35 -5.25
C VAL A 56 3.77 -8.86 -6.38
N ASN A 57 3.92 -7.54 -6.47
CA ASN A 57 4.74 -6.86 -7.46
C ASN A 57 6.05 -7.65 -7.66
N LYS A 58 6.17 -8.41 -8.75
CA LYS A 58 7.32 -9.31 -8.98
C LYS A 58 8.62 -8.53 -9.09
N HIS A 59 8.51 -7.24 -9.41
CA HIS A 59 9.57 -6.26 -9.38
C HIS A 59 9.37 -5.33 -8.20
N CYS A 60 9.61 -5.81 -6.98
CA CYS A 60 9.87 -4.90 -5.86
C CYS A 60 11.09 -4.06 -6.22
N ILE A 61 10.86 -2.85 -6.75
CA ILE A 61 11.93 -1.89 -6.99
C ILE A 61 12.43 -1.48 -5.60
N ASN A 62 13.52 -2.11 -5.19
CA ASN A 62 14.18 -1.87 -3.93
C ASN A 62 15.16 -0.71 -4.13
N TYR A 63 14.88 0.44 -3.52
CA TYR A 63 15.81 1.55 -3.53
C TYR A 63 16.70 1.49 -2.30
N PRO A 64 18.03 1.43 -2.44
CA PRO A 64 18.91 1.42 -1.27
C PRO A 64 18.86 2.77 -0.54
N ALA A 65 18.69 2.73 0.78
CA ALA A 65 18.84 3.89 1.65
C ALA A 65 20.30 4.00 2.09
N ARG A 66 20.99 5.04 1.62
CA ARG A 66 22.41 5.27 1.89
C ARG A 66 22.60 6.38 2.90
N LEU A 67 23.53 6.18 3.82
CA LEU A 67 23.89 7.21 4.79
C LEU A 67 24.56 8.42 4.10
N ILE A 68 24.08 9.64 4.36
CA ILE A 68 24.57 10.85 3.67
C ILE A 68 25.92 11.32 4.21
N ASN A 69 26.15 11.21 5.51
CA ASN A 69 27.33 11.72 6.20
C ASN A 69 28.00 10.60 7.00
N HIS A 70 29.30 10.74 7.26
CA HIS A 70 29.92 9.92 8.30
C HIS A 70 29.28 10.26 9.65
N ILE A 71 28.90 9.24 10.42
CA ILE A 71 28.26 9.43 11.73
C ILE A 71 29.01 8.69 12.83
N ARG A 72 28.94 9.26 14.02
CA ARG A 72 29.35 8.66 15.28
C ARG A 72 28.12 8.40 16.14
N ILE A 73 27.88 7.14 16.49
CA ILE A 73 26.78 6.74 17.37
C ILE A 73 27.37 6.47 18.76
N PRO A 74 27.04 7.29 19.77
CA PRO A 74 27.55 7.09 21.13
C PRO A 74 27.05 5.77 21.75
N PRO A 75 27.73 5.25 22.78
CA PRO A 75 27.29 4.08 23.55
C PRO A 75 25.89 4.26 24.12
N LYS A 76 25.06 3.21 24.10
CA LYS A 76 23.70 3.18 24.66
C LYS A 76 22.79 4.32 24.19
N ARG A 77 23.03 4.86 22.99
CA ARG A 77 22.27 6.00 22.45
C ARG A 77 21.56 5.62 21.16
N THR A 78 20.44 6.29 20.97
CA THR A 78 19.67 6.29 19.74
C THR A 78 19.91 7.60 19.02
N VAL A 79 20.16 7.54 17.71
CA VAL A 79 20.38 8.70 16.85
C VAL A 79 19.48 8.61 15.62
N SER A 80 18.97 9.76 15.18
CA SER A 80 18.25 9.88 13.91
C SER A 80 19.23 10.41 12.86
N VAL A 81 19.37 9.70 11.74
CA VAL A 81 20.40 10.02 10.74
C VAL A 81 19.79 10.21 9.36
N PRO A 82 20.27 11.21 8.60
CA PRO A 82 19.75 11.47 7.27
C PRO A 82 20.29 10.43 6.28
N VAL A 83 19.38 9.92 5.44
CA VAL A 83 19.67 8.97 4.37
C VAL A 83 19.21 9.49 3.03
N SER A 84 19.96 9.17 1.99
CA SER A 84 19.61 9.42 0.59
C SER A 84 18.94 8.18 -0.01
N VAL A 85 17.86 8.41 -0.74
CA VAL A 85 17.13 7.39 -1.51
C VAL A 85 16.92 7.91 -2.92
N ALA A 86 16.93 7.03 -3.93
CA ALA A 86 16.82 7.46 -5.33
C ALA A 86 15.45 8.11 -5.67
N LEU A 87 14.40 7.81 -4.91
CA LEU A 87 13.08 8.40 -5.07
C LEU A 87 13.07 9.88 -4.68
N SER A 88 12.44 10.75 -5.48
CA SER A 88 12.36 12.18 -5.18
C SER A 88 11.39 12.49 -4.04
N SER A 89 10.20 11.87 -4.05
CA SER A 89 9.18 12.00 -3.02
C SER A 89 8.25 10.78 -3.02
N ALA A 90 8.09 10.13 -1.87
CA ALA A 90 7.19 8.99 -1.68
C ALA A 90 7.12 8.58 -0.21
N GLN A 91 6.01 7.96 0.19
CA GLN A 91 5.97 7.16 1.41
C GLN A 91 6.43 5.74 1.08
N VAL A 92 7.39 5.21 1.84
CA VAL A 92 8.00 3.90 1.59
C VAL A 92 8.09 3.09 2.87
N LEU A 93 8.21 1.78 2.73
CA LEU A 93 8.60 0.86 3.80
C LEU A 93 10.12 0.66 3.75
N PHE A 94 10.79 0.95 4.85
CA PHE A 94 12.20 0.67 5.05
C PHE A 94 12.40 -0.68 5.73
N ARG A 95 13.38 -1.43 5.22
CA ARG A 95 13.87 -2.69 5.78
C ARG A 95 15.38 -2.59 6.00
N PRO A 96 15.87 -2.78 7.24
CA PRO A 96 17.29 -2.77 7.53
C PRO A 96 18.09 -3.79 6.72
N SER A 97 19.35 -3.47 6.45
CA SER A 97 20.29 -4.35 5.80
C SER A 97 20.69 -5.47 6.76
N PHE A 98 20.25 -6.70 6.44
CA PHE A 98 20.62 -7.89 7.19
C PHE A 98 22.15 -8.08 7.27
N LYS A 99 22.86 -7.82 6.16
CA LYS A 99 24.33 -7.90 6.11
C LYS A 99 25.00 -6.90 7.06
N LEU A 100 24.41 -5.70 7.22
CA LEU A 100 24.94 -4.70 8.14
C LEU A 100 24.67 -5.10 9.60
N GLN A 101 23.47 -5.60 9.90
CA GLN A 101 23.11 -6.08 11.24
C GLN A 101 23.92 -7.29 11.70
N GLN A 102 24.37 -8.15 10.77
CA GLN A 102 25.27 -9.26 11.11
C GLN A 102 26.69 -8.81 11.46
N ARG A 103 27.15 -7.68 10.91
CA ARG A 103 28.53 -7.20 11.05
C ARG A 103 28.67 -6.07 12.08
N SER A 104 27.54 -5.49 12.49
CA SER A 104 27.49 -4.34 13.38
C SER A 104 26.43 -4.59 14.44
N PRO A 105 26.75 -4.33 15.73
CA PRO A 105 25.76 -4.45 16.80
C PRO A 105 24.73 -3.31 16.78
N ILE A 106 24.73 -2.45 15.76
CA ILE A 106 23.74 -1.37 15.60
C ILE A 106 22.37 -1.98 15.29
N LEU A 107 21.39 -1.63 16.11
CA LEU A 107 20.00 -2.00 15.93
C LEU A 107 19.28 -0.98 15.05
N MET A 108 18.48 -1.51 14.14
CA MET A 108 17.66 -0.76 13.19
C MET A 108 16.33 -1.50 13.08
N LEU A 109 15.23 -0.76 13.01
CA LEU A 109 13.89 -1.33 12.90
C LEU A 109 13.31 -1.08 11.52
N ASN A 110 12.44 -1.99 11.09
CA ASN A 110 11.54 -1.72 9.97
C ASN A 110 10.69 -0.49 10.31
N SER A 111 10.49 0.40 9.35
CA SER A 111 9.75 1.64 9.57
C SER A 111 9.13 2.15 8.28
N SER A 112 8.06 2.95 8.38
CA SER A 112 7.60 3.76 7.26
C SER A 112 8.41 5.05 7.20
N LEU A 113 8.88 5.41 6.03
CA LEU A 113 9.65 6.62 5.78
C LEU A 113 8.92 7.52 4.80
N ASN A 114 8.90 8.82 5.09
CA ASN A 114 8.46 9.85 4.16
C ASN A 114 9.68 10.44 3.48
N ILE A 115 9.87 10.11 2.20
CA ILE A 115 10.95 10.66 1.38
C ILE A 115 10.53 12.02 0.87
N HIS A 116 11.39 13.02 1.06
CA HIS A 116 11.27 14.33 0.45
C HIS A 116 12.62 14.78 -0.09
N ARG A 117 12.66 15.25 -1.34
CA ARG A 117 13.88 15.68 -2.05
C ARG A 117 15.00 14.64 -1.95
N HIS A 118 14.70 13.37 -2.22
CA HIS A 118 15.66 12.27 -2.14
C HIS A 118 16.21 11.97 -0.75
N THR A 119 15.62 12.52 0.31
CA THR A 119 16.09 12.36 1.69
C THR A 119 15.00 11.87 2.63
N SER A 120 15.41 11.12 3.65
CA SER A 120 14.60 10.74 4.81
C SER A 120 15.49 10.56 6.03
N PHE A 121 14.91 10.29 7.19
CA PHE A 121 15.63 9.99 8.42
C PHE A 121 15.40 8.54 8.87
N ILE A 122 16.45 7.90 9.38
CA ILE A 122 16.38 6.55 9.94
C ILE A 122 16.94 6.57 11.36
N THR A 123 16.26 5.87 12.25
CA THR A 123 16.67 5.71 13.65
C THR A 123 17.64 4.54 13.78
N LEU A 124 18.81 4.82 14.37
CA LEU A 124 19.84 3.83 14.68
C LEU A 124 20.04 3.79 16.20
N HIS A 125 20.12 2.60 16.79
CA HIS A 125 20.43 2.42 18.20
C HIS A 125 21.74 1.65 18.37
N ASN A 126 22.64 2.18 19.19
CA ASN A 126 23.86 1.48 19.59
C ASN A 126 23.68 0.90 21.01
N PRO A 127 23.46 -0.42 21.14
CA PRO A 127 23.29 -1.05 22.45
C PRO A 127 24.62 -1.29 23.19
N THR A 128 25.76 -1.08 22.53
CA THR A 128 27.07 -1.40 23.10
C THR A 128 27.60 -0.30 24.02
N ASN A 129 28.62 -0.64 24.82
CA ASN A 129 29.36 0.31 25.66
C ASN A 129 30.42 1.11 24.86
N GLU A 130 30.59 0.82 23.57
CA GLU A 130 31.59 1.44 22.72
C GLU A 130 30.94 2.36 21.68
N VAL A 131 31.71 3.34 21.22
CA VAL A 131 31.29 4.21 20.12
C VAL A 131 31.28 3.40 18.82
N ARG A 132 30.24 3.58 17.99
CA ARG A 132 30.19 3.00 16.64
C ARG A 132 30.28 4.08 15.59
N LEU A 133 31.12 3.83 14.58
CA LEU A 133 31.29 4.70 13.42
C LEU A 133 30.65 4.03 12.21
N LEU A 134 29.90 4.81 11.43
CA LEU A 134 29.39 4.35 10.15
C LEU A 134 29.89 5.29 9.04
N PRO A 135 30.52 4.74 7.99
CA PRO A 135 31.05 5.54 6.91
C PRO A 135 29.93 6.09 6.03
N LYS A 136 30.19 7.26 5.44
CA LYS A 136 29.32 7.86 4.41
C LYS A 136 29.09 6.85 3.27
N GLY A 137 27.87 6.84 2.73
CA GLY A 137 27.49 6.03 1.57
C GLY A 137 27.14 4.57 1.89
N ILE A 138 27.34 4.11 3.13
CA ILE A 138 26.95 2.76 3.51
C ILE A 138 25.44 2.57 3.34
N ILE A 139 25.04 1.40 2.84
CA ILE A 139 23.63 1.02 2.68
C ILE A 139 23.12 0.53 4.04
N LEU A 140 22.22 1.31 4.65
CA LEU A 140 21.59 0.95 5.92
C LEU A 140 20.46 -0.05 5.74
N GLY A 141 19.88 -0.11 4.54
CA GLY A 141 18.80 -1.02 4.18
C GLY A 141 18.19 -0.68 2.83
N THR A 142 17.03 -1.24 2.56
CA THR A 142 16.27 -1.00 1.33
C THR A 142 14.92 -0.38 1.65
N THR A 143 14.46 0.48 0.75
CA THR A 143 13.11 1.05 0.78
C THR A 143 12.31 0.48 -0.37
N THR A 144 11.07 0.09 -0.07
CA THR A 144 10.09 -0.39 -1.04
C THR A 144 8.85 0.48 -0.98
N ILE A 145 8.30 0.87 -2.12
CA ILE A 145 6.96 1.45 -2.15
C ILE A 145 5.99 0.32 -1.79
N PRO A 146 5.19 0.45 -0.72
CA PRO A 146 4.21 -0.56 -0.37
C PRO A 146 3.15 -0.61 -1.48
N THR A 147 3.17 -1.65 -2.31
CA THR A 147 2.13 -1.89 -3.31
C THR A 147 1.57 -3.28 -3.11
N LEU A 148 0.37 -3.37 -2.56
CA LEU A 148 -0.53 -4.48 -2.84
C LEU A 148 -1.35 -4.04 -4.05
N SER A 149 -0.93 -4.46 -5.25
CA SER A 149 -1.72 -4.23 -6.45
C SER A 149 -2.57 -5.47 -6.70
N PHE A 150 -3.86 -5.35 -6.48
CA PHE A 150 -4.81 -6.17 -7.23
C PHE A 150 -4.69 -5.72 -8.67
N LYS A 151 -4.51 -6.65 -9.62
CA LYS A 151 -4.37 -6.29 -11.04
C LYS A 151 -5.51 -5.33 -11.39
N LYS A 152 -5.15 -4.09 -11.72
CA LYS A 152 -6.04 -3.18 -12.43
C LYS A 152 -6.30 -3.87 -13.75
N ASP A 153 -7.50 -4.39 -13.93
CA ASP A 153 -7.94 -4.77 -15.26
C ASP A 153 -8.23 -3.43 -15.98
N PRO A 154 -7.43 -3.05 -17.00
CA PRO A 154 -7.57 -1.74 -17.63
C PRO A 154 -8.82 -1.64 -18.52
N ASP A 155 -9.42 -2.79 -18.85
CA ASP A 155 -10.54 -2.88 -19.78
C ASP A 155 -11.86 -2.68 -19.04
N ILE A 156 -12.31 -1.42 -19.03
CA ILE A 156 -13.68 -1.06 -18.70
C ILE A 156 -14.56 -1.51 -19.87
N ASP A 157 -15.61 -2.29 -19.60
CA ASP A 157 -16.69 -2.48 -20.57
C ASP A 157 -17.52 -1.19 -20.63
N TYR A 158 -17.07 -0.25 -21.45
CA TYR A 158 -17.73 1.04 -21.66
C TYR A 158 -19.18 0.87 -22.12
N SER A 159 -19.50 -0.18 -22.87
CA SER A 159 -20.86 -0.42 -23.36
C SER A 159 -21.80 -0.77 -22.21
N PHE A 160 -21.33 -1.62 -21.29
CA PHE A 160 -22.07 -2.03 -20.11
C PHE A 160 -22.17 -0.90 -19.08
N ALA A 161 -21.08 -0.19 -18.81
CA ALA A 161 -21.07 0.95 -17.91
C ALA A 161 -22.01 2.07 -18.38
N GLN A 162 -22.02 2.37 -19.68
CA GLN A 162 -22.95 3.37 -20.25
C GLN A 162 -24.41 2.91 -20.17
N LYS A 163 -24.69 1.62 -20.35
CA LYS A 163 -26.04 1.07 -20.14
C LYS A 163 -26.52 1.29 -18.70
N ASN A 164 -25.66 1.04 -17.71
CA ASN A 164 -25.98 1.26 -16.31
C ASN A 164 -26.18 2.74 -15.97
N ILE A 165 -25.32 3.63 -16.49
CA ILE A 165 -25.48 5.08 -16.35
C ILE A 165 -26.83 5.52 -16.95
N CYS A 166 -27.17 5.05 -18.16
CA CYS A 166 -28.45 5.34 -18.82
C CYS A 166 -29.66 4.88 -18.00
N ASN A 167 -29.60 3.69 -17.41
CA ASN A 167 -30.66 3.18 -16.53
C ASN A 167 -30.81 4.03 -15.26
N LEU A 168 -29.70 4.46 -14.65
CA LEU A 168 -29.70 5.29 -13.44
C LEU A 168 -30.31 6.68 -13.68
N ILE A 169 -30.11 7.25 -14.86
CA ILE A 169 -30.64 8.58 -15.20
C ILE A 169 -32.01 8.50 -15.90
N GLN A 170 -32.51 7.30 -16.22
CA GLN A 170 -33.81 7.12 -16.88
C GLN A 170 -34.97 7.78 -16.13
N PRO A 171 -35.06 7.71 -14.79
CA PRO A 171 -36.18 8.32 -14.05
C PRO A 171 -36.17 9.86 -14.01
N ILE A 172 -35.06 10.50 -14.40
CA ILE A 172 -34.94 11.97 -14.37
C ILE A 172 -35.68 12.55 -15.59
N THR A 173 -36.82 13.21 -15.33
CA THR A 173 -37.69 13.81 -16.36
C THR A 173 -37.17 15.15 -16.88
N ASN A 174 -36.45 15.92 -16.07
CA ASN A 174 -35.86 17.19 -16.48
C ASN A 174 -34.56 16.95 -17.28
N SER A 175 -34.52 17.36 -18.56
CA SER A 175 -33.38 17.10 -19.44
C SER A 175 -32.09 17.79 -18.99
N ALA A 176 -32.16 19.04 -18.52
CA ALA A 176 -31.00 19.79 -18.06
C ALA A 176 -30.36 19.16 -16.80
N GLN A 177 -31.20 18.66 -15.89
CA GLN A 177 -30.74 17.93 -14.71
C GLN A 177 -30.15 16.57 -15.10
N LYS A 178 -30.80 15.85 -16.03
CA LYS A 178 -30.34 14.56 -16.55
C LYS A 178 -28.94 14.67 -17.18
N ASP A 179 -28.69 15.71 -17.97
CA ASP A 179 -27.40 15.96 -18.60
C ASP A 179 -26.30 16.34 -17.59
N LYS A 180 -26.66 17.10 -16.55
CA LYS A 180 -25.73 17.45 -15.48
C LYS A 180 -25.32 16.22 -14.67
N VAL A 181 -26.27 15.36 -14.33
CA VAL A 181 -26.02 14.10 -13.62
C VAL A 181 -25.19 13.16 -14.49
N LYS A 182 -25.56 12.97 -15.76
CA LYS A 182 -24.81 12.12 -16.71
C LYS A 182 -23.34 12.52 -16.80
N ARG A 183 -23.04 13.82 -16.93
CA ARG A 183 -21.66 14.33 -16.97
C ARG A 183 -20.86 14.03 -15.69
N VAL A 184 -21.49 13.98 -14.53
CA VAL A 184 -20.84 13.59 -13.28
C VAL A 184 -20.58 12.08 -13.28
N LEU A 185 -21.58 11.28 -13.67
CA LEU A 185 -21.46 9.82 -13.72
C LEU A 185 -20.42 9.34 -14.73
N ASP A 186 -20.31 10.00 -15.89
CA ASP A 186 -19.29 9.70 -16.91
C ASP A 186 -17.86 9.91 -16.41
N LYS A 187 -17.62 10.90 -15.53
CA LYS A 187 -16.31 11.09 -14.87
C LYS A 187 -15.94 9.92 -13.96
N HIS A 188 -16.94 9.16 -13.52
CA HIS A 188 -16.80 8.02 -12.64
C HIS A 188 -17.26 6.71 -13.31
N VAL A 189 -17.18 6.62 -14.65
CA VAL A 189 -17.68 5.49 -15.44
C VAL A 189 -17.19 4.12 -14.96
N LYS A 190 -15.98 4.06 -14.39
CA LYS A 190 -15.39 2.85 -13.77
C LYS A 190 -16.26 2.25 -12.67
N LEU A 191 -17.00 3.07 -11.92
CA LEU A 191 -17.86 2.62 -10.83
C LEU A 191 -19.11 1.89 -11.33
N PHE A 192 -19.47 2.10 -12.60
CA PHE A 192 -20.68 1.58 -13.22
C PHE A 192 -20.41 0.37 -14.11
N ASP A 193 -19.15 -0.02 -14.27
CA ASP A 193 -18.78 -1.33 -14.79
C ASP A 193 -18.89 -2.36 -13.65
N THR A 194 -20.00 -3.08 -13.62
CA THR A 194 -20.24 -4.19 -12.69
C THR A 194 -20.01 -5.55 -13.35
N THR A 195 -19.45 -5.60 -14.56
CA THR A 195 -19.08 -6.87 -15.19
C THR A 195 -17.95 -7.56 -14.42
N LYS A 196 -17.19 -6.78 -13.64
CA LYS A 196 -16.11 -7.22 -12.77
C LYS A 196 -16.18 -6.48 -11.43
N PRO A 197 -15.70 -7.08 -10.33
CA PRO A 197 -15.65 -6.41 -9.03
C PRO A 197 -14.67 -5.22 -9.08
N THR A 198 -15.22 -4.01 -9.11
CA THR A 198 -14.44 -2.78 -9.09
C THR A 198 -14.14 -2.37 -7.65
N ILE A 199 -12.88 -2.44 -7.23
CA ILE A 199 -12.42 -1.81 -6.00
C ILE A 199 -12.20 -0.33 -6.31
N VAL A 200 -12.98 0.53 -5.66
CA VAL A 200 -12.87 1.99 -5.81
C VAL A 200 -11.69 2.47 -4.97
N ILE A 201 -10.70 3.08 -5.62
CA ILE A 201 -9.59 3.80 -4.97
C ILE A 201 -9.88 5.29 -5.20
N ASN A 202 -10.07 6.04 -4.11
CA ASN A 202 -10.31 7.50 -4.14
C ASN A 202 -9.04 8.28 -4.44
#